data_AF-A0A2N3DDF2-F1
#
_entry.id   AF-A0A2N3DDF2-F1
#
_cell.length_a   1.000
_cell.length_b   1.000
_cell.length_c   1.000
_cell.angle_alpha   90.00
_cell.angle_beta   90.00
_cell.angle_gamma   90.00
#
_symmetry.space_group_name_H-M   'P 1'
#
loop_
_entity.id
_entity.type
_entity.pdbx_description
1 polymer ?
#
loop_
_entity_poly.entity_id
_entity_poly.type
_entity_poly.pdbx_seq_one_letter_code
_entity_poly.pdbx_strand_id
1 'polypeptide(L)' 'MISFEMTDATTYDQLQIYLDQQGLTDLLAQLKFLSDRRTDHVHLMAESWGGSHLREEPISVEAVPIRHVKVCLV' A
#
# COMPACT_ATOMS: atom_id res chain seq x y z
N MET A 1 -7.15 -7.66 0.02
CA MET A 1 -7.12 -6.19 -0.13
C MET A 1 -6.16 -5.58 0.90
N ILE A 2 -5.40 -4.55 0.54
CA ILE A 2 -4.29 -4.01 1.36
C ILE A 2 -4.69 -2.66 1.98
N SER A 3 -4.27 -2.36 3.20
CA SER A 3 -4.38 -1.05 3.83
C SER A 3 -3.04 -0.61 4.37
N PHE A 4 -2.60 0.60 4.00
CA PHE A 4 -1.39 1.24 4.53
C PHE A 4 -1.84 2.35 5.49
N GLU A 5 -1.41 2.25 6.74
CA GLU A 5 -1.96 3.06 7.82
C GLU A 5 -0.84 3.66 8.67
N MET A 6 -0.95 4.97 8.89
CA MET A 6 -0.13 5.69 9.87
C MET A 6 -0.98 5.90 11.11
N THR A 7 -0.59 5.29 12.23
CA THR A 7 -1.35 5.26 13.48
C THR A 7 -1.09 6.45 14.40
N ASP A 8 -0.05 7.25 14.11
CA ASP A 8 0.22 8.49 14.83
C ASP A 8 0.48 9.60 13.82
N ALA A 9 -0.51 10.50 13.70
CA ALA A 9 -0.46 11.64 12.80
C ALA A 9 0.49 12.76 13.27
N THR A 10 1.13 12.62 14.42
CA THR A 10 2.07 13.62 14.94
C THR A 10 3.52 13.20 14.73
N THR A 11 3.82 11.91 14.83
CA THR A 11 5.18 11.38 14.64
C THR A 11 5.40 10.80 13.25
N TYR A 12 4.36 10.18 12.64
CA TYR A 12 4.46 9.48 11.35
C TYR A 12 5.62 8.47 11.27
N ASP A 13 6.12 7.99 12.42
CA ASP A 13 7.32 7.13 12.49
C ASP A 13 7.02 5.66 12.23
N GLN A 14 5.73 5.26 12.28
CA GLN A 14 5.31 3.88 12.09
C GLN A 14 4.28 3.76 10.98
N LEU A 15 4.57 2.88 10.03
CA LEU A 15 3.63 2.40 9.03
C LEU A 15 3.18 0.99 9.39
N GLN A 16 1.87 0.80 9.49
CA GLN A 16 1.25 -0.51 9.61
C GLN A 16 0.65 -0.91 8.26
N ILE A 17 0.87 -2.16 7.85
CA ILE A 17 0.30 -2.69 6.61
C ILE A 17 -0.62 -3.86 6.98
N TYR A 18 -1.92 -3.68 6.74
CA TYR A 18 -2.91 -4.71 6.92
C TYR A 18 -3.27 -5.33 5.58
N LEU A 19 -3.33 -6.65 5.53
CA LEU A 19 -3.60 -7.38 4.31
C LEU A 19 -4.13 -8.78 4.62
N ASP A 20 -5.07 -9.23 3.80
CA ASP A 20 -5.47 -10.63 3.73
C ASP A 20 -4.52 -11.43 2.81
N GLN A 21 -4.79 -12.73 2.66
CA GLN A 21 -3.95 -13.61 1.83
C GLN A 21 -3.88 -13.17 0.36
N GLN A 22 -4.97 -12.61 -0.19
CA GLN A 22 -4.99 -12.10 -1.56
C GLN A 22 -4.13 -10.84 -1.66
N GLY A 23 -4.28 -9.91 -0.71
CA GLY A 23 -3.47 -8.68 -0.64
C GLY A 23 -1.98 -8.97 -0.48
N LEU A 24 -1.60 -10.02 0.26
CA LEU A 24 -0.21 -10.47 0.33
C LEU A 24 0.29 -10.91 -1.05
N THR A 25 -0.51 -11.71 -1.74
CA THR A 25 -0.17 -12.23 -3.07
C THR A 25 -0.01 -11.09 -4.08
N ASP A 26 -0.92 -10.12 -4.05
CA ASP A 26 -0.88 -8.94 -4.94
C ASP A 26 0.36 -8.07 -4.65
N LEU A 27 0.66 -7.81 -3.38
CA LEU A 27 1.84 -7.05 -2.98
C LEU A 27 3.13 -7.73 -3.45
N LEU A 28 3.25 -9.05 -3.23
CA LEU A 28 4.40 -9.82 -3.68
C LEU A 28 4.56 -9.79 -5.19
N ALA A 29 3.46 -9.84 -5.96
CA ALA A 29 3.52 -9.71 -7.41
C ALA A 29 4.11 -8.35 -7.82
N GLN A 30 3.64 -7.25 -7.24
CA GLN A 30 4.15 -5.91 -7.54
C GLN A 30 5.63 -5.75 -7.17
N LEU A 31 6.04 -6.26 -6.00
CA LEU A 31 7.46 -6.27 -5.60
C LEU A 31 8.31 -7.15 -6.53
N LYS A 32 7.73 -8.22 -7.08
CA LYS A 32 8.42 -9.07 -8.06
C LYS A 32 8.66 -8.36 -9.39
N PHE A 33 7.73 -7.52 -9.86
CA PHE A 33 7.97 -6.68 -11.05
C PHE A 33 9.19 -5.77 -10.85
N LEU A 34 9.34 -5.21 -9.65
CA LEU A 34 10.53 -4.44 -9.27
C LEU A 34 11.78 -5.31 -9.23
N SER A 35 11.75 -6.44 -8.50
CA SER A 35 12.93 -7.31 -8.36
C SER A 35 13.45 -7.83 -9.69
N ASP A 36 12.53 -8.13 -10.61
CA ASP A 36 12.84 -8.62 -11.96
C ASP A 36 13.26 -7.47 -12.91
N ARG A 37 13.39 -6.24 -12.40
CA ARG A 37 13.75 -5.00 -13.13
C ARG A 37 12.86 -4.74 -14.35
N ARG A 38 11.58 -5.10 -14.27
CA ARG A 38 10.59 -4.85 -15.34
C ARG A 38 10.07 -3.41 -15.33
N THR A 39 10.24 -2.73 -14.20
CA THR A 39 9.93 -1.32 -13.98
C THR A 39 10.83 -0.80 -12.84
N ASP A 40 11.01 0.51 -12.75
CA ASP A 40 11.72 1.19 -11.66
C ASP A 40 10.77 1.63 -10.53
N HIS A 41 9.46 1.58 -10.74
CA HIS A 41 8.46 1.86 -9.72
C HIS A 41 7.14 1.14 -9.95
N VAL A 42 6.37 0.97 -8.87
CA VAL A 42 4.99 0.47 -8.88
C VAL A 42 4.10 1.39 -8.05
N HIS A 43 2.81 1.41 -8.40
CA HIS A 43 1.78 2.18 -7.72
C HIS A 43 0.69 1.26 -7.17
N LEU A 44 0.46 1.34 -5.87
CA LEU A 44 -0.70 0.78 -5.21
C LEU A 44 -1.68 1.92 -4.95
N MET A 45 -2.92 1.80 -5.43
CA MET A 45 -3.93 2.85 -5.34
C MET A 45 -5.26 2.27 -4.91
N ALA A 46 -6.05 3.09 -4.22
CA ALA A 46 -7.45 2.84 -3.94
C ALA A 46 -8.32 3.10 -5.18
N GLU A 47 -9.57 2.65 -5.18
CA GLU A 47 -10.51 2.76 -6.31
C GLU A 47 -10.81 4.21 -6.70
N SER A 48 -10.97 5.08 -5.71
CA SER A 48 -11.18 6.52 -5.90
C SER A 48 -10.02 7.22 -6.62
N TRP A 49 -8.84 6.56 -6.67
CA TRP A 49 -7.64 7.02 -7.35
C TRP A 49 -7.30 6.16 -8.58
N GLY A 50 -8.23 5.32 -9.03
CA GLY A 50 -8.10 4.51 -10.25
C GLY A 50 -7.27 3.23 -10.07
N GLY A 51 -7.08 2.77 -8.83
CA GLY A 51 -6.49 1.45 -8.53
C GLY A 51 -7.49 0.46 -7.96
N SER A 52 -7.00 -0.69 -7.51
CA SER A 52 -7.80 -1.71 -6.81
C SER A 52 -7.01 -2.43 -5.71
N HIS A 53 -5.82 -1.92 -5.40
CA HIS A 53 -4.89 -2.59 -4.49
C HIS A 53 -5.15 -2.21 -3.03
N LEU A 54 -5.50 -0.93 -2.81
CA LEU A 54 -5.66 -0.34 -1.49
C LEU A 54 -7.13 -0.21 -1.11
N ARG A 55 -7.42 -0.28 0.19
CA ARG A 55 -8.72 0.10 0.74
C ARG A 55 -8.91 1.62 0.66
N GLU A 56 -10.17 2.03 0.54
CA GLU A 56 -10.57 3.44 0.67
C GLU A 56 -10.46 3.94 2.11
N GLU A 57 -10.82 3.06 3.04
CA GLU A 57 -10.96 3.35 4.46
C GLU A 57 -9.96 2.49 5.26
N PRO A 58 -9.35 3.06 6.30
CA PRO A 58 -8.42 2.34 7.15
C PRO A 58 -9.16 1.29 8.00
N ILE A 59 -8.42 0.29 8.47
CA ILE A 59 -8.89 -0.69 9.44
C ILE A 59 -8.89 -0.08 10.84
N SER A 60 -7.83 0.65 11.20
CA SER A 60 -7.76 1.37 12.46
C SER A 60 -8.54 2.68 12.37
N VAL A 61 -9.39 2.92 13.36
CA VAL A 61 -10.21 4.15 13.45
C VAL A 61 -9.35 5.39 13.68
N GLU A 62 -8.16 5.23 14.26
CA GLU A 62 -7.24 6.32 14.58
C GLU A 62 -6.24 6.59 13.43
N ALA A 63 -6.24 5.78 12.38
CA ALA A 63 -5.28 5.90 11.30
C ALA A 63 -5.68 6.94 10.25
N VAL A 64 -4.66 7.58 9.67
CA VAL A 64 -4.83 8.41 8.48
C VAL A 64 -4.87 7.51 7.24
N PRO A 65 -5.88 7.62 6.35
CA PRO A 65 -5.97 6.80 5.15
C PRO A 65 -4.87 7.13 4.15
N ILE A 66 -4.13 6.12 3.69
CA ILE A 66 -3.21 6.24 2.55
C ILE A 66 -3.85 5.59 1.32
N ARG A 67 -4.27 6.42 0.36
CA ARG A 67 -4.93 5.97 -0.88
C ARG A 67 -3.98 5.77 -2.06
N HIS A 68 -2.71 6.12 -1.88
CA HIS A 68 -1.66 5.99 -2.90
C HIS A 68 -0.32 5.69 -2.25
N VAL A 69 0.28 4.56 -2.64
CA VAL A 69 1.65 4.18 -2.25
C VAL A 69 2.45 3.97 -3.52
N LYS A 70 3.56 4.70 -3.66
CA LYS A 70 4.55 4.49 -4.70
C LYS A 70 5.76 3.79 -4.10
N VAL A 71 6.17 2.67 -4.67
CA VAL A 71 7.40 1.96 -4.30
C VAL A 71 8.38 2.08 -5.45
N CYS A 72 9.55 2.64 -5.19
CA CYS A 72 10.61 2.84 -6.19
C CYS A 72 11.79 1.88 -5.90
N LEU A 73 12.33 1.28 -6.95
CA LEU A 73 13.60 0.56 -6.92
C LEU A 73 14.73 1.56 -7.20
N VAL A 74 15.73 1.62 -6.31
CA VAL A 74 16.90 2.50 -6.40
C VAL A 74 18.20 1.72 -6.48
#